data_AF-A0AAW1ULC8-F1
#
_entry.id   AF-A0AAW1ULC8-F1
#
_cell.length_a   1.000
_cell.length_b   1.000
_cell.length_c   1.000
_cell.angle_alpha   90.00
_cell.angle_beta   90.00
_cell.angle_gamma   90.00
#
_symmetry.space_group_name_H-M   'P 1'
#
loop_
_entity.id
_entity.type
_entity.pdbx_description
1 polymer ?
#
loop_
_entity_poly.entity_id
_entity_poly.type
_entity_poly.pdbx_seq_one_letter_code
_entity_poly.pdbx_strand_id
1 'polypeptide(L)'
;MISPKIKWNHSKDYHVIFYRESDSLKSGERGIAVSIKQEEWQFMSGHVIDGRNLYPATGYLHLVWETMAITSNMLTCDMIMEFENCKFKRATHIGKEIVDLTVMIQRGSGNFEVIEGGTDVVSGTIRIINEDNLEYAELPLPAESERSDNIKLKTKDIYKELRLRGYNYKGAFRGLQECNSTASKAWIKWDGNWVAFLDTMLQVKILQLDTRLLYVPTSIRKMTINAKKHLKYVESFGDNPILPVYVYKDAGIISCGGIEIRGLMASSIPRRNSSVNLS
;
A
#
# COMPACT_ATOMS: atom_id res chain seq x y z
N MET A 1 -54.80 19.54 4.83
CA MET A 1 -53.41 19.01 4.80
C MET A 1 -53.33 17.73 5.63
N ILE A 2 -52.86 16.62 5.05
CA ILE A 2 -52.91 15.28 5.70
C ILE A 2 -51.59 14.91 6.40
N SER A 3 -50.50 15.60 6.08
CA SER A 3 -49.14 15.33 6.57
C SER A 3 -49.03 15.07 8.09
N PRO A 4 -49.68 15.85 9.00
CA PRO A 4 -49.55 15.63 10.45
C PRO A 4 -50.20 14.34 10.96
N LYS A 5 -51.04 13.67 10.16
CA LYS A 5 -51.78 12.46 10.56
C LYS A 5 -51.06 11.16 10.18
N ILE A 6 -49.95 11.24 9.43
CA ILE A 6 -49.13 10.08 9.07
C ILE A 6 -47.95 10.00 10.03
N LYS A 7 -47.90 8.95 10.86
CA LYS A 7 -46.77 8.65 11.74
C LYS A 7 -46.04 7.42 11.21
N TRP A 8 -44.72 7.50 11.15
CA TRP A 8 -43.86 6.38 10.78
C TRP A 8 -43.42 5.62 12.03
N ASN A 9 -43.19 4.32 11.88
CA ASN A 9 -42.66 3.49 12.96
C ASN A 9 -41.13 3.69 13.04
N HIS A 10 -40.67 4.42 14.05
CA HIS A 10 -39.26 4.72 14.31
C HIS A 10 -38.59 3.73 15.28
N SER A 11 -39.09 2.50 15.41
CA SER A 11 -38.52 1.50 16.34
C SER A 11 -37.12 0.98 15.98
N LYS A 12 -36.64 1.25 14.76
CA LYS A 12 -35.30 0.87 14.31
C LYS A 12 -34.42 2.10 14.18
N ASP A 13 -33.34 2.12 14.94
CA ASP A 13 -32.28 3.11 14.79
C ASP A 13 -31.42 2.75 13.57
N TYR A 14 -31.22 3.72 12.70
CA TYR A 14 -30.26 3.63 11.60
C TYR A 14 -28.97 4.28 12.03
N HIS A 15 -27.84 3.69 11.63
CA HIS A 15 -26.53 4.27 11.86
C HIS A 15 -26.41 5.60 11.10
N VAL A 16 -26.53 6.72 11.82
CA VAL A 16 -26.28 8.05 11.29
C VAL A 16 -24.77 8.31 11.43
N ILE A 17 -24.11 8.58 10.31
CA ILE A 17 -22.69 8.98 10.32
C ILE A 17 -22.60 10.32 11.06
N PHE A 18 -22.11 10.30 12.29
CA PHE A 18 -21.76 11.51 13.01
C PHE A 18 -20.50 12.09 12.38
N TYR A 19 -20.67 13.15 11.59
CA TYR A 19 -19.56 14.00 11.19
C TYR A 19 -19.17 14.85 12.41
N ARG A 20 -18.34 14.30 13.30
CA ARG A 20 -17.54 15.15 14.18
C ARG A 20 -16.46 15.73 13.30
N GLU A 21 -16.57 17.01 12.96
CA GLU A 21 -15.37 17.81 12.70
C GLU A 21 -14.54 17.72 13.98
N SER A 22 -13.60 16.77 14.02
CA SER A 22 -12.71 16.65 15.15
C SER A 22 -11.74 17.82 15.08
N ASP A 23 -11.68 18.64 16.13
CA ASP A 23 -10.67 19.69 16.28
C ASP A 23 -9.22 19.16 16.05
N SER A 24 -9.02 17.84 16.16
CA SER A 24 -7.76 17.14 15.84
C SER A 24 -7.28 17.30 14.40
N LEU A 25 -8.17 17.53 13.42
CA LEU A 25 -7.79 17.71 12.01
C LEU A 25 -7.01 19.01 11.80
N LYS A 26 -7.22 20.03 12.66
CA LYS A 26 -6.39 21.24 12.68
C LYS A 26 -4.98 20.98 13.25
N SER A 27 -4.80 19.92 14.04
CA SER A 27 -3.54 19.57 14.71
C SER A 27 -2.60 18.69 13.84
N GLY A 28 -3.05 18.23 12.65
CA GLY A 28 -2.30 17.23 11.87
C GLY A 28 -2.35 15.83 12.51
N GLU A 29 -3.31 15.60 13.40
CA GLU A 29 -3.53 14.32 14.09
C GLU A 29 -4.85 13.68 13.62
N ARG A 30 -4.79 12.41 13.25
CA ARG A 30 -5.96 11.62 12.84
C ARG A 30 -5.91 10.24 13.49
N GLY A 31 -6.94 9.92 14.27
CA GLY A 31 -7.19 8.55 14.75
C GLY A 31 -8.02 7.76 13.74
N ILE A 32 -7.61 6.53 13.44
CA ILE A 32 -8.27 5.61 12.51
C ILE A 32 -8.45 4.26 13.21
N ALA A 33 -9.69 3.80 13.30
CA ALA A 33 -10.04 2.48 13.81
C ALA A 33 -10.16 1.49 12.64
N VAL A 34 -9.18 0.59 12.49
CA VAL A 34 -9.13 -0.39 11.41
C VAL A 34 -9.79 -1.70 11.87
N SER A 35 -10.76 -2.20 11.10
CA SER A 35 -11.39 -3.50 11.38
C SER A 35 -11.81 -4.23 10.11
N ILE A 36 -11.36 -5.47 9.94
CA ILE A 36 -11.69 -6.34 8.78
C ILE A 36 -13.20 -6.61 8.64
N LYS A 37 -13.98 -6.38 9.71
CA LYS A 37 -15.44 -6.52 9.69
C LYS A 37 -16.13 -5.40 8.89
N GLN A 38 -15.47 -4.25 8.73
CA GLN A 38 -15.95 -3.15 7.92
C GLN A 38 -15.57 -3.38 6.46
N GLU A 39 -16.48 -3.08 5.54
CA GLU A 39 -16.32 -3.31 4.10
C GLU A 39 -15.06 -2.63 3.54
N GLU A 40 -14.78 -1.40 3.98
CA GLU A 40 -13.59 -0.62 3.59
C GLU A 40 -12.28 -1.36 3.86
N TRP A 41 -12.17 -2.10 4.96
CA TRP A 41 -10.94 -2.77 5.38
C TRP A 41 -10.93 -4.27 5.06
N GLN A 42 -12.00 -4.80 4.46
CA GLN A 42 -12.13 -6.24 4.23
C GLN A 42 -11.00 -6.80 3.36
N PHE A 43 -10.52 -6.01 2.39
CA PHE A 43 -9.43 -6.42 1.51
C PHE A 43 -8.12 -6.68 2.26
N MET A 44 -7.90 -6.04 3.42
CA MET A 44 -6.70 -6.22 4.26
C MET A 44 -6.54 -7.66 4.73
N SER A 45 -7.61 -8.46 4.81
CA SER A 45 -7.55 -9.91 5.10
C SER A 45 -6.72 -10.72 4.11
N GLY A 46 -6.43 -10.14 2.94
CA GLY A 46 -5.60 -10.74 1.91
C GLY A 46 -4.09 -10.60 2.13
N HIS A 47 -3.64 -9.72 3.03
CA HIS A 47 -2.22 -9.47 3.29
C HIS A 47 -1.66 -10.41 4.37
N VAL A 48 -1.63 -11.71 4.04
CA VAL A 48 -1.17 -12.75 4.96
C VAL A 48 0.29 -13.11 4.71
N ILE A 49 1.11 -13.01 5.75
CA ILE A 49 2.55 -13.32 5.73
C ILE A 49 2.85 -14.29 6.89
N ASP A 50 3.47 -15.43 6.58
CA ASP A 50 3.76 -16.53 7.51
C ASP A 50 2.53 -16.96 8.33
N GLY A 51 1.36 -17.03 7.69
CA GLY A 51 0.08 -17.35 8.31
C GLY A 51 -0.52 -16.27 9.22
N ARG A 52 0.11 -15.10 9.35
CA ARG A 52 -0.40 -13.95 10.11
C ARG A 52 -0.93 -12.89 9.17
N ASN A 53 -2.04 -12.26 9.53
CA ASN A 53 -2.56 -11.14 8.77
C ASN A 53 -1.88 -9.86 9.28
N LEU A 54 -0.99 -9.29 8.47
CA LEU A 54 -0.20 -8.12 8.85
C LEU A 54 -0.74 -6.89 8.15
N TYR A 55 -0.70 -5.74 8.82
CA TYR A 55 -1.00 -4.48 8.18
C TYR A 55 0.11 -4.14 7.16
N PRO A 56 -0.23 -3.90 5.89
CA PRO A 56 0.75 -3.70 4.83
C PRO A 56 1.53 -2.40 5.03
N ALA A 57 2.82 -2.40 4.69
CA ALA A 57 3.69 -1.23 4.77
C ALA A 57 3.10 -0.04 3.98
N THR A 58 2.55 -0.33 2.80
CA THR A 58 1.90 0.64 1.92
C THR A 58 0.59 1.20 2.48
N GLY A 59 -0.08 0.43 3.35
CA GLY A 59 -1.27 0.88 4.06
C GLY A 59 -0.97 2.05 5.01
N TYR A 60 0.20 2.05 5.66
CA TYR A 60 0.57 3.15 6.56
C TYR A 60 0.83 4.41 5.76
N LEU A 61 1.55 4.28 4.65
CA LEU A 61 1.85 5.41 3.77
C LEU A 61 0.56 5.98 3.16
N HIS A 62 -0.41 5.13 2.84
CA HIS A 62 -1.72 5.58 2.38
C HIS A 62 -2.50 6.35 3.46
N LEU A 63 -2.49 5.89 4.71
CA LEU A 63 -3.11 6.64 5.83
C LEU A 63 -2.48 8.02 6.01
N VAL A 64 -1.15 8.10 5.92
CA VAL A 64 -0.41 9.38 6.00
C VAL A 64 -0.76 10.27 4.82
N TRP A 65 -0.84 9.70 3.61
CA TRP A 65 -1.25 10.43 2.41
C TRP A 65 -2.65 11.03 2.56
N GLU A 66 -3.65 10.24 2.95
CA GLU A 66 -4.99 10.73 3.17
C GLU A 66 -5.05 11.80 4.27
N THR A 67 -4.29 11.61 5.35
CA THR A 67 -4.24 12.59 6.45
C THR A 67 -3.65 13.91 5.97
N MET A 68 -2.61 13.87 5.14
CA MET A 68 -2.07 15.06 4.50
C MET A 68 -3.10 15.71 3.57
N ALA A 69 -3.85 14.90 2.81
CA ALA A 69 -4.89 15.39 1.91
C ALA A 69 -5.99 16.17 2.64
N ILE A 70 -6.49 15.59 3.73
CA ILE A 70 -7.49 16.22 4.60
C ILE A 70 -6.93 17.50 5.24
N THR A 71 -5.70 17.45 5.77
CA THR A 71 -5.07 18.58 6.46
C THR A 71 -4.80 19.76 5.53
N SER A 72 -4.49 19.48 4.26
CA SER A 72 -4.27 20.47 3.21
C SER A 72 -5.53 20.84 2.43
N ASN A 73 -6.68 20.27 2.76
CA ASN A 73 -7.97 20.48 2.08
C ASN A 73 -7.88 20.31 0.55
N MET A 74 -7.19 19.26 0.08
CA MET A 74 -7.19 18.87 -1.33
C MET A 74 -7.54 17.40 -1.49
N LEU A 75 -7.96 17.03 -2.70
CA LEU A 75 -8.28 15.66 -3.04
C LEU A 75 -6.99 14.85 -3.27
N THR A 76 -6.97 13.62 -2.76
CA THR A 76 -5.87 12.66 -2.94
C THR A 76 -5.47 12.50 -4.42
N CYS A 77 -6.44 12.52 -5.34
CA CYS A 77 -6.20 12.37 -6.78
C CYS A 77 -5.51 13.56 -7.45
N ASP A 78 -5.55 14.75 -6.85
CA ASP A 78 -4.93 15.97 -7.38
C ASP A 78 -3.54 16.24 -6.79
N MET A 79 -3.09 15.38 -5.87
CA MET A 79 -1.83 15.57 -5.17
C MET A 79 -0.66 14.88 -5.85
N ILE A 80 0.50 15.52 -5.72
CA ILE A 80 1.80 14.92 -5.96
C ILE A 80 2.51 14.85 -4.63
N MET A 81 2.69 13.63 -4.14
CA MET A 81 3.26 13.35 -2.84
C MET A 81 4.66 12.80 -2.96
N GLU A 82 5.52 13.23 -2.05
CA GLU A 82 6.84 12.67 -1.87
C GLU A 82 7.02 12.23 -0.42
N PHE A 83 7.33 10.95 -0.27
CA PHE A 83 7.72 10.33 0.98
C PHE A 83 9.23 10.16 1.00
N GLU A 84 9.88 10.57 2.08
CA GLU A 84 11.32 10.42 2.29
C GLU A 84 11.61 9.68 3.61
N ASN A 85 12.66 8.88 3.61
CA ASN A 85 13.21 8.22 4.80
C ASN A 85 12.16 7.45 5.63
N CYS A 86 11.21 6.79 4.98
CA CYS A 86 10.21 5.99 5.65
C CYS A 86 10.86 4.77 6.31
N LYS A 87 10.64 4.58 7.60
CA LYS A 87 11.14 3.45 8.39
C LYS A 87 9.96 2.71 9.00
N PHE A 88 9.90 1.40 8.75
CA PHE A 88 8.91 0.49 9.32
C PHE A 88 9.56 -0.22 10.51
N LYS A 89 9.20 0.23 11.71
CA LYS A 89 9.84 -0.21 12.96
C LYS A 89 9.23 -1.50 13.46
N ARG A 90 7.91 -1.65 13.29
CA ARG A 90 7.15 -2.82 13.76
C ARG A 90 6.00 -3.14 12.82
N ALA A 91 5.71 -4.43 12.66
CA ALA A 91 4.51 -4.89 11.98
C ALA A 91 3.30 -4.88 12.92
N THR A 92 2.16 -4.42 12.42
CA THR A 92 0.88 -4.48 13.14
C THR A 92 0.10 -5.70 12.69
N HIS A 93 -0.51 -6.41 13.64
CA HIS A 93 -1.29 -7.61 13.35
C HIS A 93 -2.78 -7.26 13.29
N ILE A 94 -3.43 -7.56 12.16
CA ILE A 94 -4.86 -7.31 12.00
C ILE A 94 -5.63 -8.61 12.28
N GLY A 95 -6.23 -8.68 13.47
CA GLY A 95 -7.05 -9.81 13.91
C GLY A 95 -8.55 -9.59 13.72
N LYS A 96 -9.32 -10.15 14.66
CA LYS A 96 -10.78 -9.92 14.77
C LYS A 96 -11.11 -8.63 15.53
N GLU A 97 -10.15 -8.12 16.29
CA GLU A 97 -10.24 -6.93 17.10
C GLU A 97 -9.99 -5.68 16.26
N ILE A 98 -10.44 -4.54 16.78
CA ILE A 98 -10.21 -3.24 16.17
C ILE A 98 -8.76 -2.85 16.48
N VAL A 99 -8.07 -2.35 15.47
CA VAL A 99 -6.71 -1.81 15.59
C VAL A 99 -6.82 -0.30 15.49
N ASP A 100 -6.51 0.41 16.58
CA ASP A 100 -6.48 1.87 16.59
C ASP A 100 -5.09 2.37 16.17
N LEU A 101 -5.07 3.10 15.06
CA LEU A 101 -3.88 3.75 14.52
C LEU A 101 -4.04 5.27 14.64
N THR A 102 -3.02 5.95 15.15
CA THR A 102 -2.96 7.41 15.17
C THR A 102 -1.90 7.88 14.20
N VAL A 103 -2.27 8.70 13.23
CA VAL A 103 -1.34 9.38 12.32
C VAL A 103 -1.11 10.79 12.85
N MET A 104 0.16 11.17 12.97
CA MET A 104 0.59 12.52 13.33
C MET A 104 1.50 13.08 12.25
N ILE A 105 1.20 14.29 11.76
CA ILE A 105 1.99 14.99 10.74
C ILE A 105 2.36 16.38 11.26
N GLN A 106 3.66 16.65 11.37
CA GLN A 106 4.20 17.96 11.71
C GLN A 106 4.19 18.87 10.48
N ARG A 107 3.29 19.86 10.44
CA ARG A 107 3.08 20.73 9.26
C ARG A 107 4.32 21.48 8.80
N GLY A 108 5.21 21.86 9.72
CA GLY A 108 6.41 22.64 9.38
C GLY A 108 7.52 21.81 8.74
N SER A 109 7.83 20.63 9.30
CA SER A 109 8.91 19.77 8.84
C SER A 109 8.46 18.72 7.81
N GLY A 110 7.16 18.39 7.79
CA GLY A 110 6.61 17.25 7.07
C GLY A 110 6.88 15.91 7.76
N ASN A 111 7.49 15.90 8.95
CA ASN A 111 7.75 14.65 9.66
C ASN A 111 6.42 14.03 10.10
N PHE A 112 6.27 12.74 9.83
CA PHE A 112 5.10 11.99 10.22
C PHE A 112 5.48 10.78 11.05
N GLU A 113 4.54 10.39 11.91
CA GLU A 113 4.59 9.17 12.70
C GLU A 113 3.22 8.49 12.64
N VAL A 114 3.23 7.16 12.56
CA VAL A 114 2.04 6.33 12.75
C VAL A 114 2.24 5.54 14.03
N ILE A 115 1.26 5.63 14.92
CA ILE A 115 1.31 5.09 16.28
C ILE A 115 0.23 4.03 16.44
N GLU A 116 0.60 2.89 17.04
CA GLU A 116 -0.32 1.84 17.47
C GLU A 116 -0.08 1.59 18.96
N GLY A 117 -1.12 1.71 19.79
CA GLY A 117 -1.04 1.44 21.22
C GLY A 117 0.02 2.28 21.97
N GLY A 118 0.22 3.53 21.55
CA GLY A 118 1.22 4.44 22.14
C GLY A 118 2.66 4.21 21.69
N THR A 119 2.90 3.28 20.75
CA THR A 119 4.22 3.03 20.16
C THR A 119 4.24 3.38 18.68
N ASP A 120 5.31 4.02 18.23
CA ASP A 120 5.48 4.38 16.84
C ASP A 120 5.84 3.15 15.99
N VAL A 121 4.99 2.85 15.00
CA VAL A 121 5.16 1.72 14.08
C VAL A 121 5.85 2.14 12.79
N VAL A 122 5.61 3.37 12.34
CA VAL A 122 6.21 3.95 11.13
C VAL A 122 6.59 5.39 11.37
N SER A 123 7.72 5.81 10.84
CA SER A 123 8.15 7.23 10.83
C SER A 123 8.72 7.60 9.47
N GLY A 124 8.60 8.85 9.07
CA GLY A 124 9.24 9.38 7.86
C GLY A 124 8.97 10.86 7.67
N THR A 125 9.22 11.36 6.47
CA THR A 125 8.87 12.72 6.05
C THR A 125 7.96 12.65 4.85
N ILE A 126 6.93 13.49 4.81
CA ILE A 126 5.99 13.64 3.70
C ILE A 126 5.95 15.10 3.25
N ARG A 127 5.93 15.31 1.94
CA ARG A 127 5.84 16.65 1.33
C ARG A 127 4.88 16.61 0.14
N ILE A 128 4.16 17.71 -0.04
CA ILE A 128 3.45 17.99 -1.29
C ILE A 128 4.44 18.71 -2.20
N ILE A 129 4.58 18.22 -3.43
CA ILE A 129 5.46 18.82 -4.44
C ILE A 129 4.63 19.33 -5.61
N ASN A 130 5.16 20.32 -6.31
CA ASN A 130 4.60 20.81 -7.56
C ASN A 130 5.20 20.02 -8.74
N GLU A 131 4.52 20.03 -9.89
CA GLU A 131 5.02 19.38 -11.12
C GLU A 131 6.41 19.88 -11.52
N ASP A 132 6.72 21.16 -11.29
CA ASP A 132 8.02 21.75 -11.64
C ASP A 132 9.19 21.20 -10.82
N ASN A 133 8.92 20.70 -9.61
CA ASN A 133 9.92 20.14 -8.70
C ASN A 133 9.94 18.59 -8.76
N LEU A 134 9.24 18.00 -9.73
CA LEU A 134 9.07 16.56 -9.83
C LEU A 134 10.24 15.93 -10.56
N GLU A 135 11.18 15.37 -9.80
CA GLU A 135 12.35 14.67 -10.35
C GLU A 135 12.07 13.17 -10.51
N TYR A 136 11.45 12.76 -11.62
CA TYR A 136 11.49 11.34 -12.01
C TYR A 136 12.90 10.94 -12.43
N ALA A 137 13.27 9.69 -12.17
CA ALA A 137 14.46 9.15 -12.79
C ALA A 137 14.15 8.95 -14.29
N GLU A 138 14.75 9.74 -15.16
CA GLU A 138 14.73 9.51 -16.60
C GLU A 138 15.56 8.26 -16.91
N LEU A 139 14.93 7.10 -16.77
CA LEU A 139 15.58 5.82 -17.02
C LEU A 139 15.06 5.24 -18.33
N PRO A 140 15.96 4.81 -19.24
CA PRO A 140 15.54 3.97 -20.36
C PRO A 140 14.93 2.69 -19.80
N LEU A 141 14.09 2.00 -20.57
CA LEU A 141 13.51 0.72 -20.14
C LEU A 141 14.62 -0.23 -19.66
N PRO A 142 14.38 -1.05 -18.61
CA PRO A 142 15.40 -1.96 -18.11
C PRO A 142 15.88 -2.87 -19.25
N ALA A 143 17.19 -2.95 -19.50
CA ALA A 143 17.73 -3.72 -20.63
C ALA A 143 17.30 -5.20 -20.63
N GLU A 144 17.04 -5.76 -19.45
CA GLU A 144 16.56 -7.12 -19.27
C GLU A 144 15.07 -7.30 -19.60
N SER A 145 14.29 -6.22 -19.65
CA SER A 145 12.85 -6.26 -19.87
C SER A 145 12.46 -6.61 -21.32
N GLU A 146 13.37 -6.41 -22.27
CA GLU A 146 13.16 -6.63 -23.71
C GLU A 146 13.81 -7.91 -24.24
N ARG A 147 14.52 -8.68 -23.41
CA ARG A 147 15.13 -9.94 -23.85
C ARG A 147 14.03 -10.93 -24.25
N SER A 148 14.03 -11.33 -25.53
CA SER A 148 13.08 -12.29 -26.14
C SER A 148 13.06 -13.65 -25.47
N ASP A 149 14.17 -14.02 -24.84
CA ASP A 149 14.40 -15.36 -24.27
C ASP A 149 13.90 -15.49 -22.83
N ASN A 150 13.27 -14.44 -22.29
CA ASN A 150 12.74 -14.46 -20.93
C ASN A 150 11.48 -15.32 -20.83
N ILE A 151 11.56 -16.37 -20.02
CA ILE A 151 10.40 -17.15 -19.60
C ILE A 151 9.44 -16.23 -18.84
N LYS A 152 8.17 -16.24 -19.25
CA LYS A 152 7.09 -15.48 -18.61
C LYS A 152 6.42 -16.32 -17.54
N LEU A 153 6.51 -15.89 -16.29
CA LEU A 153 5.81 -16.47 -15.16
C LEU A 153 4.39 -15.92 -15.11
N LYS A 154 3.39 -16.81 -15.01
CA LYS A 154 1.98 -16.42 -14.85
C LYS A 154 1.64 -16.27 -13.37
N THR A 155 0.51 -15.64 -13.06
CA THR A 155 -0.03 -15.48 -11.69
C THR A 155 0.08 -16.74 -10.82
N LYS A 156 -0.23 -17.92 -11.36
CA LYS A 156 -0.18 -19.18 -10.59
C LYS A 156 1.24 -19.52 -10.16
N ASP A 157 2.21 -19.34 -11.03
CA ASP A 157 3.61 -19.66 -10.77
C ASP A 157 4.23 -18.65 -9.81
N ILE A 158 3.94 -17.35 -10.03
CA ILE A 158 4.38 -16.25 -9.17
C ILE A 158 3.92 -16.46 -7.73
N TYR A 159 2.62 -16.66 -7.51
CA TYR A 159 2.09 -16.82 -6.15
C TYR A 159 2.38 -18.20 -5.55
N LYS A 160 2.73 -19.21 -6.37
CA LYS A 160 3.27 -20.48 -5.87
C LYS A 160 4.66 -20.28 -5.30
N GLU A 161 5.52 -19.53 -6.01
CA GLU A 161 6.86 -19.15 -5.58
C GLU A 161 6.81 -18.38 -4.26
N LEU A 162 6.03 -17.29 -4.21
CA LEU A 162 5.87 -16.46 -3.01
C LEU A 162 5.34 -17.26 -1.81
N ARG A 163 4.43 -18.20 -2.06
CA ARG A 163 3.91 -19.11 -1.02
C ARG A 163 4.98 -20.02 -0.44
N LEU A 164 5.94 -20.48 -1.23
CA LEU A 164 7.07 -21.29 -0.73
C LEU A 164 7.99 -20.48 0.19
N ARG A 165 8.13 -19.17 -0.06
CA ARG A 165 8.87 -18.23 0.81
C ARG A 165 8.14 -17.86 2.10
N GLY A 166 6.82 -18.10 2.17
CA GLY A 166 5.98 -17.81 3.34
C GLY A 166 4.97 -16.68 3.12
N TYR A 167 4.88 -16.09 1.93
CA TYR A 167 3.86 -15.11 1.61
C TYR A 167 2.55 -15.79 1.21
N ASN A 168 1.49 -15.59 1.98
CA ASN A 168 0.20 -16.25 1.77
C ASN A 168 -0.87 -15.28 1.26
N TYR A 169 -0.50 -14.39 0.32
CA TYR A 169 -1.37 -13.38 -0.27
C TYR A 169 -2.70 -13.94 -0.81
N LYS A 170 -3.78 -13.16 -0.65
CA LYS A 170 -5.14 -13.47 -1.14
C LYS A 170 -5.84 -12.21 -1.64
N GLY A 171 -6.94 -12.38 -2.39
CA GLY A 171 -7.80 -11.27 -2.82
C GLY A 171 -7.03 -10.20 -3.60
N ALA A 172 -7.23 -8.93 -3.23
CA ALA A 172 -6.62 -7.76 -3.87
C ALA A 172 -5.08 -7.81 -3.90
N PHE A 173 -4.45 -8.42 -2.89
CA PHE A 173 -2.98 -8.57 -2.83
C PHE A 173 -2.42 -9.60 -3.82
N ARG A 174 -3.27 -10.25 -4.63
CA ARG A 174 -2.87 -11.13 -5.73
C ARG A 174 -2.93 -10.43 -7.11
N GLY A 175 -2.48 -9.18 -7.18
CA GLY A 175 -2.57 -8.34 -8.39
C GLY A 175 -1.64 -8.74 -9.54
N LEU A 176 -0.55 -9.48 -9.30
CA LEU A 176 0.43 -9.85 -10.34
C LEU A 176 -0.13 -10.82 -11.38
N GLN A 177 -0.22 -10.37 -12.64
CA GLN A 177 -0.71 -11.15 -13.78
C GLN A 177 0.41 -11.92 -14.48
N GLU A 178 1.51 -11.23 -14.79
CA GLU A 178 2.66 -11.78 -15.50
C GLU A 178 3.94 -11.13 -14.99
N CYS A 179 5.04 -11.87 -14.98
CA CYS A 179 6.36 -11.36 -14.63
C CYS A 179 7.42 -12.07 -15.45
N ASN A 180 8.46 -11.35 -15.89
CA ASN A 180 9.60 -12.01 -16.53
C ASN A 180 10.49 -12.72 -15.49
N SER A 181 11.31 -13.66 -15.95
CA SER A 181 12.19 -14.47 -15.11
C SER A 181 13.12 -13.67 -14.19
N THR A 182 13.57 -12.47 -14.60
CA THR A 182 14.44 -11.61 -13.78
C THR A 182 13.69 -10.62 -12.88
N ALA A 183 12.35 -10.64 -12.91
CA ALA A 183 11.48 -9.70 -12.23
C ALA A 183 11.81 -8.22 -12.50
N SER A 184 12.38 -7.92 -13.68
CA SER A 184 12.65 -6.55 -14.15
C SER A 184 11.44 -5.91 -14.83
N LYS A 185 10.47 -6.71 -15.31
CA LYS A 185 9.18 -6.27 -15.83
C LYS A 185 8.07 -7.17 -15.32
N ALA A 186 7.03 -6.55 -14.76
CA ALA A 186 5.83 -7.24 -14.29
C ALA A 186 4.58 -6.52 -14.79
N TRP A 187 3.46 -7.24 -14.80
CA TRP A 187 2.15 -6.73 -15.19
C TRP A 187 1.22 -6.87 -13.99
N ILE A 188 0.72 -5.75 -13.49
CA ILE A 188 -0.09 -5.69 -12.27
C ILE A 188 -1.49 -5.21 -12.63
N LYS A 189 -2.51 -5.94 -12.19
CA LYS A 189 -3.90 -5.50 -12.31
C LYS A 189 -4.13 -4.29 -11.39
N TRP A 190 -4.72 -3.23 -11.94
CA TRP A 190 -5.24 -2.11 -11.16
C TRP A 190 -6.74 -2.30 -10.90
N ASP A 191 -7.15 -2.21 -9.64
CA ASP A 191 -8.54 -2.41 -9.17
C ASP A 191 -9.07 -1.20 -8.37
N GLY A 192 -8.39 -0.05 -8.45
CA GLY A 192 -8.72 1.14 -7.67
C GLY A 192 -8.18 1.14 -6.24
N ASN A 193 -7.49 0.08 -5.81
CA ASN A 193 -6.93 0.00 -4.46
C ASN A 193 -5.43 0.34 -4.46
N TRP A 194 -5.10 1.57 -4.07
CA TRP A 194 -3.71 2.05 -3.96
C TRP A 194 -2.85 1.19 -3.04
N VAL A 195 -3.39 0.75 -1.90
CA VAL A 195 -2.63 -0.04 -0.91
C VAL A 195 -2.19 -1.36 -1.52
N ALA A 196 -3.13 -2.10 -2.13
CA ALA A 196 -2.85 -3.38 -2.76
C ALA A 196 -1.94 -3.21 -3.98
N PHE A 197 -2.16 -2.20 -4.81
CA PHE A 197 -1.33 -1.93 -5.97
C PHE A 197 0.13 -1.61 -5.59
N LEU A 198 0.33 -0.68 -4.66
CA LEU A 198 1.67 -0.34 -4.15
C LEU A 198 2.32 -1.57 -3.51
N ASP A 199 1.58 -2.38 -2.76
CA ASP A 199 2.13 -3.60 -2.14
C ASP A 199 2.59 -4.59 -3.21
N THR A 200 1.78 -4.79 -4.25
CA THR A 200 2.17 -5.66 -5.37
C THR A 200 3.41 -5.15 -6.10
N MET A 201 3.66 -3.84 -6.17
CA MET A 201 4.94 -3.30 -6.65
C MET A 201 6.11 -3.73 -5.76
N LEU A 202 5.95 -3.72 -4.43
CA LEU A 202 6.95 -4.23 -3.50
C LEU A 202 7.16 -5.75 -3.67
N GLN A 203 6.08 -6.52 -3.94
CA GLN A 203 6.16 -7.95 -4.22
C GLN A 203 7.07 -8.26 -5.42
N VAL A 204 7.04 -7.44 -6.48
CA VAL A 204 7.94 -7.62 -7.65
C VAL A 204 9.40 -7.51 -7.23
N LYS A 205 9.73 -6.56 -6.35
CA LYS A 205 11.10 -6.43 -5.85
C LYS A 205 11.52 -7.61 -4.98
N ILE A 206 10.60 -8.17 -4.21
CA ILE A 206 10.85 -9.39 -3.42
C ILE A 206 11.12 -10.59 -4.33
N LEU A 207 10.38 -10.74 -5.44
CA LEU A 207 10.62 -11.80 -6.42
C LEU A 207 12.03 -11.75 -7.03
N GLN A 208 12.59 -10.55 -7.19
CA GLN A 208 13.94 -10.35 -7.69
C GLN A 208 15.05 -10.82 -6.72
N LEU A 209 14.73 -11.02 -5.43
CA LEU A 209 15.69 -11.56 -4.47
C LEU A 209 15.88 -13.05 -4.72
N ASP A 210 17.11 -13.47 -4.95
CA ASP A 210 17.49 -14.88 -5.15
C ASP A 210 17.69 -15.59 -3.80
N THR A 211 16.64 -15.60 -2.99
CA THR A 211 16.65 -16.26 -1.68
C THR A 211 15.28 -16.87 -1.39
N ARG A 212 15.25 -17.93 -0.59
CA ARG A 212 14.00 -18.55 -0.11
C ARG A 212 13.57 -18.04 1.27
N LEU A 213 14.22 -16.99 1.77
CA LEU A 213 13.91 -16.41 3.05
C LEU A 213 12.69 -15.50 2.93
N LEU A 214 12.02 -15.31 4.06
CA LEU A 214 10.90 -14.39 4.16
C LEU A 214 11.43 -12.99 4.46
N TYR A 215 11.12 -12.02 3.61
CA TYR A 215 11.51 -10.63 3.77
C TYR A 215 10.31 -9.73 4.06
N VAL A 216 10.51 -8.74 4.92
CA VAL A 216 9.54 -7.64 5.08
C VAL A 216 10.22 -6.29 4.85
N PRO A 217 9.50 -5.30 4.29
CA PRO A 217 10.02 -3.94 4.16
C PRO A 217 10.42 -3.35 5.51
N THR A 218 11.63 -2.79 5.58
CA THR A 218 12.14 -2.09 6.77
C THR A 218 12.33 -0.60 6.52
N SER A 219 12.63 -0.20 5.29
CA SER A 219 12.66 1.20 4.93
C SER A 219 12.43 1.44 3.44
N ILE A 220 11.90 2.62 3.12
CA ILE A 220 11.84 3.16 1.77
C ILE A 220 12.54 4.51 1.80
N ARG A 221 13.60 4.68 1.00
CA ARG A 221 14.37 5.93 0.96
C ARG A 221 13.53 7.07 0.40
N LYS A 222 12.88 6.83 -0.74
CA LYS A 222 12.05 7.83 -1.41
C LYS A 222 10.89 7.14 -2.14
N MET A 223 9.68 7.66 -2.02
CA MET A 223 8.53 7.23 -2.83
C MET A 223 7.77 8.46 -3.31
N THR A 224 7.58 8.55 -4.60
CA THR A 224 6.89 9.65 -5.25
C THR A 224 5.61 9.13 -5.90
N ILE A 225 4.48 9.80 -5.63
CA ILE A 225 3.16 9.45 -6.16
C ILE A 225 2.56 10.71 -6.78
N ASN A 226 2.47 10.74 -8.11
CA ASN A 226 1.64 11.69 -8.86
C ASN A 226 0.33 10.98 -9.22
N ALA A 227 -0.70 11.17 -8.40
CA ALA A 227 -1.96 10.44 -8.56
C ALA A 227 -2.67 10.81 -9.86
N LYS A 228 -2.70 12.09 -10.23
CA LYS A 228 -3.31 12.58 -11.47
C LYS A 228 -2.68 11.95 -12.71
N LYS A 229 -1.34 11.90 -12.78
CA LYS A 229 -0.60 11.24 -13.86
C LYS A 229 -0.87 9.75 -13.88
N HIS A 230 -0.89 9.09 -12.71
CA HIS A 230 -1.11 7.66 -12.63
C HIS A 230 -2.54 7.27 -13.06
N LEU A 231 -3.57 8.02 -12.64
CA LEU A 231 -4.95 7.76 -13.05
C LEU A 231 -5.17 7.96 -14.55
N LYS A 232 -4.62 9.04 -15.14
CA LYS A 232 -4.60 9.21 -16.61
C LYS A 232 -3.88 8.06 -17.33
N TYR A 233 -2.79 7.57 -16.74
CA TYR A 233 -2.08 6.42 -17.26
C TYR A 233 -2.94 5.16 -17.21
N VAL A 234 -3.66 4.93 -16.10
CA VAL A 234 -4.60 3.81 -15.96
C VAL A 234 -5.72 3.85 -17.00
N GLU A 235 -6.33 5.02 -17.20
CA GLU A 235 -7.42 5.22 -18.18
C GLU A 235 -7.01 4.80 -19.60
N SER A 236 -5.74 4.93 -19.95
CA SER A 236 -5.23 4.51 -21.27
C SER A 236 -5.28 2.99 -21.52
N PHE A 237 -5.51 2.17 -20.48
CA PHE A 237 -5.62 0.71 -20.58
C PHE A 237 -7.08 0.18 -20.54
N GLY A 238 -8.08 1.05 -20.45
CA GLY A 238 -9.51 0.68 -20.48
C GLY A 238 -10.05 0.10 -19.16
N ASP A 239 -11.14 -0.68 -19.24
CA ASP A 239 -11.96 -1.09 -18.07
C ASP A 239 -11.30 -2.09 -17.12
N ASN A 240 -10.33 -2.88 -17.60
CA ASN A 240 -9.57 -3.85 -16.78
C ASN A 240 -8.07 -3.59 -16.92
N PRO A 241 -7.58 -2.47 -16.36
CA PRO A 241 -6.23 -2.00 -16.61
C PRO A 241 -5.20 -2.95 -15.99
N ILE A 242 -4.29 -3.44 -16.83
CA ILE A 242 -3.12 -4.20 -16.41
C ILE A 242 -1.88 -3.37 -16.76
N LEU A 243 -1.22 -2.85 -15.72
CA LEU A 243 -0.17 -1.86 -15.86
C LEU A 243 1.21 -2.53 -15.86
N PRO A 244 2.12 -2.12 -16.76
CA PRO A 244 3.50 -2.58 -16.73
C PRO A 244 4.27 -1.85 -15.62
N VAL A 245 4.89 -2.65 -14.74
CA VAL A 245 5.78 -2.19 -13.67
C VAL A 245 7.20 -2.58 -14.02
N TYR A 246 8.12 -1.62 -13.90
CA TYR A 246 9.53 -1.80 -14.20
C TYR A 246 10.36 -1.76 -12.92
N VAL A 247 11.30 -2.70 -12.80
CA VAL A 247 12.24 -2.76 -11.68
C VAL A 247 13.65 -2.62 -12.22
N TYR A 248 14.30 -1.52 -11.86
CA TYR A 248 15.68 -1.22 -12.16
C TYR A 248 16.55 -1.75 -11.02
N LYS A 249 17.16 -2.92 -11.23
CA LYS A 249 17.92 -3.62 -10.19
C LYS A 249 19.06 -2.76 -9.65
N ASP A 250 19.88 -2.21 -10.54
CA ASP A 250 21.10 -1.47 -10.20
C ASP A 250 20.81 -0.11 -9.56
N ALA A 251 19.75 0.57 -10.02
CA ALA A 251 19.30 1.83 -9.43
C ALA A 251 18.48 1.63 -8.14
N GLY A 252 17.98 0.41 -7.89
CA GLY A 252 17.07 0.11 -6.78
C GLY A 252 15.74 0.85 -6.91
N ILE A 253 15.22 1.00 -8.14
CA ILE A 253 14.01 1.77 -8.45
C ILE A 253 12.90 0.85 -8.96
N ILE A 254 11.67 1.09 -8.52
CA ILE A 254 10.44 0.47 -9.02
C ILE A 254 9.58 1.60 -9.57
N SER A 255 9.09 1.48 -10.81
CA SER A 255 8.34 2.55 -11.47
C SER A 255 7.13 2.03 -12.21
N CYS A 256 6.01 2.78 -12.13
CA CYS A 256 4.79 2.52 -12.88
C CYS A 256 3.92 3.78 -13.00
N GLY A 257 3.73 4.28 -14.23
CA GLY A 257 2.86 5.43 -14.50
C GLY A 257 3.31 6.69 -13.77
N GLY A 258 2.54 7.14 -12.77
CA GLY A 258 2.88 8.25 -11.88
C GLY A 258 3.50 7.85 -10.54
N ILE A 259 3.92 6.59 -10.36
CA ILE A 259 4.48 6.09 -9.10
C ILE A 259 5.95 5.71 -9.30
N GLU A 260 6.79 6.12 -8.37
CA GLU A 260 8.18 5.71 -8.31
C GLU A 260 8.61 5.42 -6.87
N ILE A 261 9.27 4.29 -6.64
CA ILE A 261 9.77 3.87 -5.33
C ILE A 261 11.27 3.63 -5.46
N ARG A 262 12.08 4.30 -4.64
CA ARG A 262 13.54 4.20 -4.62
C ARG A 262 14.04 3.69 -3.28
N GLY A 263 15.03 2.79 -3.32
CA GLY A 263 15.75 2.34 -2.14
C GLY A 263 14.87 1.60 -1.14
N LEU A 264 14.05 0.67 -1.63
CA LEU A 264 13.34 -0.29 -0.78
C LEU A 264 14.38 -1.23 -0.14
N MET A 265 14.44 -1.20 1.18
CA MET A 265 15.20 -2.15 1.98
C MET A 265 14.23 -3.12 2.65
N ALA A 266 14.60 -4.39 2.65
CA ALA A 266 13.85 -5.43 3.33
C ALA A 266 14.81 -6.29 4.16
N SER A 267 14.32 -6.78 5.29
CA SER A 267 15.08 -7.66 6.19
C SER A 267 14.43 -9.01 6.28
N SER A 268 15.26 -10.05 6.41
CA SER A 268 14.77 -11.42 6.57
C SER A 268 14.21 -11.64 7.97
N ILE A 269 13.05 -12.27 8.06
CA ILE A 269 12.43 -12.69 9.33
C ILE A 269 12.51 -14.22 9.43
N PRO A 270 12.85 -14.78 10.62
CA PRO A 270 12.82 -16.21 10.83
C PRO A 270 11.38 -16.72 10.67
N ARG A 271 11.24 -17.79 9.88
CA ARG A 271 9.94 -18.47 9.74
C ARG A 271 9.60 -19.17 11.04
N ARG A 272 8.30 -19.22 11.35
CA ARG A 272 7.85 -20.00 12.50
C ARG A 272 8.15 -21.48 12.26
N ASN A 273 8.86 -22.11 13.20
CA ASN A 273 8.90 -23.56 13.27
C ASN A 273 7.48 -24.04 13.56
N SER A 274 6.82 -24.63 12.57
CA SER A 274 5.70 -25.51 12.83
C SER A 274 6.24 -26.75 13.53
N SER A 275 6.38 -26.68 14.86
CA SER A 275 6.41 -27.89 15.68
C SER A 275 5.08 -28.59 15.45
N VAL A 276 5.11 -29.60 14.59
CA VAL A 276 4.05 -30.59 14.50
C VAL A 276 4.09 -31.33 15.84
N ASN A 277 3.32 -30.84 16.81
CA ASN A 277 2.94 -31.67 17.95
C ASN A 277 1.98 -32.72 17.38
N LEU A 278 2.54 -33.84 16.94
CA LEU A 278 1.83 -35.11 16.81
C LEU A 278 1.46 -35.52 18.23
N SER A 279 0.23 -35.20 18.63
CA SER A 279 -0.47 -35.84 19.74
C SER A 279 -1.31 -36.98 19.20
#